data_AF-A0A392PV02-F1
#
_entry.id   AF-A0A392PV02-F1
#
_cell.length_a   1.000
_cell.length_b   1.000
_cell.length_c   1.000
_cell.angle_alpha   90.00
_cell.angle_beta   90.00
_cell.angle_gamma   90.00
#
_symmetry.space_group_name_H-M   'P 1'
#
loop_
_entity.id
_entity.type
_entity.pdbx_description
1 polymer ?
#
loop_
_entity_poly.entity_id
_entity_poly.type
_entity_poly.pdbx_seq_one_letter_code
_entity_poly.pdbx_strand_id
1 'polypeptide(L)'
;AVESDNQELELDLSSLGAVNTMFAALFSKLGVPIKTTVSATVLEEALNGLVSIRPLPLGQFISRRVEKQCAHFYSVTITEEEARAGFVCRVQSSDKSKFKVNI
;
A
#
# COMPACT_ATOMS: atom_id res chain seq x y z
N ALA A 1 31.14 -0.27 20.62
CA ALA A 1 30.50 -0.68 19.35
C ALA A 1 29.65 0.49 18.91
N VAL A 2 29.93 1.07 17.75
CA VAL A 2 29.27 2.28 17.27
C VAL A 2 27.87 1.87 16.79
N GLU A 3 26.83 2.31 17.51
CA GLU A 3 25.47 2.36 16.98
C GLU A 3 25.52 3.21 15.72
N SER A 4 25.54 2.52 14.59
CA SER A 4 25.34 3.15 13.30
C SER A 4 23.88 3.55 13.28
N ASP A 5 23.62 4.82 13.59
CA ASP A 5 22.42 5.53 13.17
C ASP A 5 22.32 5.36 11.65
N ASN A 6 21.71 4.25 11.23
CA ASN A 6 21.11 4.13 9.93
C ASN A 6 20.06 5.22 9.90
N GLN A 7 20.45 6.41 9.44
CA GLN A 7 19.53 7.41 8.93
C GLN A 7 18.77 6.71 7.81
N GLU A 8 17.67 6.07 8.18
CA GLU A 8 16.69 5.55 7.25
C GLU A 8 16.09 6.81 6.62
N LEU A 9 16.69 7.21 5.51
CA LEU A 9 16.31 8.40 4.78
C LEU A 9 14.94 8.12 4.16
N GLU A 10 13.89 8.43 4.91
CA GLU A 10 12.51 8.25 4.49
C GLU A 10 12.19 9.31 3.42
N LEU A 11 12.29 8.90 2.16
CA LEU A 11 11.91 9.71 1.02
C LEU A 11 10.42 9.50 0.76
N ASP A 12 9.59 10.48 1.13
CA ASP A 12 8.19 10.52 0.72
C ASP A 12 8.08 11.03 -0.72
N LEU A 13 7.99 10.09 -1.66
CA LEU A 13 7.89 10.34 -3.09
C LEU A 13 6.43 10.55 -3.55
N SER A 14 5.50 10.80 -2.63
CA SER A 14 4.09 11.01 -2.98
C SER A 14 3.79 12.42 -3.52
N SER A 15 4.66 13.41 -3.26
CA SER A 15 4.33 14.85 -3.41
C SER A 15 4.83 15.54 -4.69
N LEU A 16 5.73 14.95 -5.50
CA LEU A 16 6.47 15.73 -6.51
C LEU A 16 6.68 15.01 -7.88
N GLY A 17 5.61 14.87 -8.65
CA GLY A 17 5.59 14.71 -10.14
C GLY A 17 6.76 13.96 -10.84
N ALA A 18 7.26 14.50 -11.95
CA ALA A 18 8.27 13.86 -12.83
C ALA A 18 9.66 13.73 -12.17
N VAL A 19 9.94 14.56 -11.18
CA VAL A 19 11.22 14.62 -10.46
C VAL A 19 11.45 13.33 -9.65
N ASN A 20 10.39 12.73 -9.12
CA ASN A 20 10.45 11.47 -8.36
C ASN A 20 10.92 10.25 -9.16
N THR A 21 10.73 10.22 -10.49
CA THR A 21 11.21 9.09 -11.30
C THR A 21 12.74 9.10 -11.45
N MET A 22 13.33 10.29 -11.61
CA MET A 22 14.79 10.44 -11.74
C MET A 22 15.49 10.16 -10.41
N PHE A 23 14.95 10.66 -9.29
CA PHE A 23 15.47 10.32 -7.95
C PHE A 23 15.27 8.84 -7.58
N ALA A 24 14.10 8.26 -7.84
CA ALA A 24 13.89 6.82 -7.61
C ALA A 24 14.84 5.95 -8.43
N ALA A 25 15.14 6.33 -9.67
CA ALA A 25 16.12 5.63 -10.50
C ALA A 25 17.56 5.76 -9.96
N LEU A 26 17.93 6.93 -9.41
CA LEU A 26 19.23 7.13 -8.78
C LEU A 26 19.37 6.33 -7.48
N PHE A 27 18.38 6.39 -6.59
CA PHE A 27 18.43 5.68 -5.31
C PHE A 27 18.28 4.15 -5.45
N SER A 28 17.49 3.68 -6.43
CA SER A 28 17.43 2.24 -6.74
C SER A 28 18.76 1.70 -7.28
N LYS A 29 19.53 2.50 -8.03
CA LYS A 29 20.89 2.14 -8.47
C LYS A 29 21.91 2.16 -7.33
N LEU A 30 21.67 2.94 -6.27
CA LEU A 30 22.52 3.01 -5.07
C LEU A 30 22.16 1.92 -4.03
N GLY A 31 21.21 1.02 -4.33
CA GLY A 31 20.84 -0.08 -3.44
C GLY A 31 19.98 0.36 -2.23
N VAL A 32 19.51 1.61 -2.20
CA VAL A 32 18.67 2.10 -1.11
C VAL A 32 17.25 1.56 -1.28
N PRO A 33 16.67 0.88 -0.27
CA PRO A 33 15.29 0.40 -0.34
C PRO A 33 14.29 1.55 -0.43
N ILE A 34 13.64 1.70 -1.58
CA ILE A 34 12.54 2.66 -1.73
C ILE A 34 11.26 2.01 -1.20
N LYS A 35 10.82 2.46 -0.01
CA LYS A 35 9.53 2.07 0.58
C LYS A 35 8.39 2.56 -0.33
N THR A 36 7.42 1.70 -0.64
CA THR A 36 6.18 2.14 -1.29
C THR A 36 5.25 2.76 -0.26
N THR A 37 4.85 4.01 -0.47
CA THR A 37 3.88 4.74 0.35
C THR A 37 2.52 4.81 -0.36
N VAL A 38 1.44 4.93 0.43
CA VAL A 38 0.12 5.33 -0.09
C VAL A 38 0.13 6.86 -0.16
N SER A 39 -0.36 7.46 -1.25
CA SER A 39 -0.39 8.92 -1.34
C SER A 39 -1.27 9.55 -0.27
N ALA A 40 -0.86 10.75 0.18
CA ALA A 40 -1.64 11.56 1.12
C ALA A 40 -3.08 11.79 0.63
N THR A 41 -3.26 12.07 -0.67
CA THR A 41 -4.59 12.28 -1.26
C THR A 41 -5.51 11.07 -1.11
N VAL A 42 -5.02 9.86 -1.39
CA VAL A 42 -5.82 8.63 -1.25
C VAL A 42 -6.21 8.39 0.21
N LEU A 43 -5.31 8.69 1.15
CA LEU A 43 -5.58 8.59 2.58
C LEU A 43 -6.60 9.63 3.04
N GLU A 44 -6.47 10.87 2.59
CA GLU A 44 -7.40 11.96 2.91
C GLU A 44 -8.80 11.69 2.37
N GLU A 45 -8.92 11.23 1.12
CA GLU A 45 -10.20 10.82 0.54
C GLU A 45 -10.85 9.69 1.34
N ALA A 46 -10.05 8.70 1.76
CA ALA A 46 -10.54 7.60 2.58
C ALA A 46 -11.02 8.06 3.96
N LEU A 47 -10.25 8.94 4.63
CA LEU A 47 -10.60 9.52 5.93
C LEU A 47 -11.88 10.35 5.86
N ASN A 48 -12.09 11.08 4.76
CA ASN A 48 -13.27 11.89 4.53
C ASN A 48 -14.48 11.09 4.00
N GLY A 49 -14.35 9.76 3.84
CA GLY A 49 -15.42 8.91 3.33
C GLY A 49 -15.77 9.15 1.86
N LEU A 50 -14.86 9.76 1.09
CA LEU A 50 -15.05 10.09 -0.32
C LEU A 50 -14.68 8.94 -1.27
N VAL A 51 -14.45 7.75 -0.73
CA VAL A 51 -14.02 6.56 -1.47
C VAL A 51 -15.17 5.57 -1.66
N SER A 52 -15.15 4.86 -2.79
CA SER A 52 -16.08 3.76 -3.04
C SER A 52 -15.59 2.49 -2.34
N ILE A 53 -16.33 2.05 -1.32
CA ILE A 53 -16.07 0.81 -0.58
C ILE A 53 -16.92 -0.31 -1.19
N ARG A 54 -16.28 -1.43 -1.54
CA ARG A 54 -16.96 -2.61 -2.09
C ARG A 54 -16.97 -3.77 -1.10
N PRO A 55 -18.12 -4.45 -0.87
CA PRO A 55 -18.11 -5.65 -0.04
C PRO A 55 -17.30 -6.76 -0.71
N LEU A 56 -16.45 -7.43 0.06
CA LEU A 56 -15.70 -8.63 -0.32
C LEU A 56 -16.05 -9.74 0.67
N PRO A 57 -16.97 -10.66 0.32
CA PRO A 57 -17.34 -11.77 1.18
C PRO A 57 -16.14 -12.68 1.51
N LEU A 58 -16.14 -13.26 2.70
CA LEU A 58 -15.11 -14.24 3.10
C LEU A 58 -15.07 -15.42 2.12
N GLY A 59 -13.86 -15.90 1.84
CA GLY A 59 -13.62 -17.00 0.89
C GLY A 59 -13.71 -16.61 -0.59
N GLN A 60 -14.13 -15.38 -0.92
CA GLN A 60 -14.09 -14.89 -2.31
C GLN A 60 -12.77 -14.19 -2.63
N PHE A 61 -12.37 -14.28 -3.91
CA PHE A 61 -11.19 -13.61 -4.43
C PHE A 61 -11.60 -12.55 -5.45
N ILE A 62 -10.91 -11.42 -5.43
CA ILE A 62 -11.05 -10.35 -6.42
C ILE A 62 -9.70 -10.04 -7.06
N SER A 63 -9.70 -9.87 -8.37
CA SER A 63 -8.52 -9.44 -9.13
C SER A 63 -8.86 -8.13 -9.85
N ARG A 64 -8.09 -7.09 -9.56
CA ARG A 64 -8.26 -5.75 -10.15
C ARG A 64 -6.92 -5.08 -10.36
N ARG A 65 -6.82 -4.36 -11.47
CA ARG A 65 -5.70 -3.46 -11.74
C ARG A 65 -5.78 -2.25 -10.82
N VAL A 66 -4.66 -1.90 -10.21
CA VAL A 66 -4.47 -0.67 -9.43
C VAL A 66 -3.62 0.27 -10.28
N GLU A 67 -4.17 1.42 -10.64
CA GLU A 67 -3.39 2.46 -11.33
C GLU A 67 -2.45 3.17 -10.35
N LYS A 68 -1.46 3.91 -10.87
CA LYS A 68 -0.54 4.67 -10.04
C LYS A 68 -1.29 5.65 -9.13
N GLN A 69 -0.90 5.70 -7.85
CA GLN A 69 -1.50 6.57 -6.84
C GLN A 69 -3.02 6.39 -6.68
N CYS A 70 -3.52 5.17 -6.90
CA CYS A 70 -4.92 4.80 -6.64
C CYS A 70 -4.97 3.64 -5.64
N ALA A 71 -6.15 3.44 -5.02
CA ALA A 71 -6.43 2.29 -4.17
C ALA A 71 -7.85 1.78 -4.44
N HIS A 72 -8.06 0.48 -4.19
CA HIS A 72 -9.40 -0.11 -4.09
C HIS A 72 -9.70 -0.36 -2.62
N PHE A 73 -10.90 0.02 -2.18
CA PHE A 73 -11.34 -0.13 -0.80
C PHE A 73 -12.36 -1.25 -0.71
N TYR A 74 -12.16 -2.15 0.24
CA TYR A 74 -13.04 -3.30 0.45
C TYR A 74 -13.51 -3.37 1.90
N SER A 75 -14.77 -3.73 2.09
CA SER A 75 -15.31 -4.08 3.40
C SER A 75 -15.50 -5.59 3.49
N VAL A 76 -15.15 -6.16 4.64
CA VAL A 76 -15.40 -7.56 4.96
C VAL A 76 -16.26 -7.59 6.21
N THR A 77 -17.38 -8.31 6.16
CA THR A 77 -18.20 -8.58 7.33
C THR A 77 -17.73 -9.88 7.95
N ILE A 78 -17.45 -9.87 9.25
CA ILE A 78 -16.92 -11.02 10.01
C ILE A 78 -17.84 -11.23 11.22
N THR A 79 -18.26 -12.47 11.48
CA THR A 79 -19.00 -12.82 12.70
C THR A 79 -18.07 -13.00 13.92
N GLU A 80 -18.60 -13.06 15.13
CA GLU A 80 -17.79 -13.29 16.32
C GLU A 80 -17.07 -14.65 16.31
N GLU A 81 -17.73 -15.67 15.77
CA GLU A 81 -17.16 -17.01 15.60
C GLU A 81 -16.00 -17.01 14.60
N GLU A 82 -16.16 -16.32 13.48
CA GLU A 82 -15.10 -16.16 12.46
C GLU A 82 -13.93 -15.33 13.01
N ALA A 83 -14.21 -14.26 13.76
CA ALA A 83 -13.18 -13.47 14.41
C ALA A 83 -12.34 -14.30 15.40
N ARG A 84 -12.97 -15.24 16.12
CA ARG A 84 -12.29 -16.17 17.05
C ARG A 84 -11.40 -17.18 16.34
N ALA A 85 -11.79 -17.60 15.14
CA ALA A 85 -10.97 -18.48 14.30
C ALA A 85 -9.75 -17.76 13.69
N GLY A 86 -9.79 -16.42 13.66
CA GLY A 86 -8.77 -15.58 13.05
C GLY A 86 -9.04 -15.35 11.56
N PHE A 87 -8.49 -14.24 11.04
CA PHE A 87 -8.68 -13.82 9.65
C PHE A 87 -7.34 -13.77 8.91
N VAL A 88 -7.34 -14.21 7.65
CA VAL A 88 -6.17 -14.16 6.77
C VAL A 88 -6.51 -13.37 5.51
N CYS A 89 -5.81 -12.24 5.32
CA CYS A 89 -5.83 -11.48 4.07
C CYS A 89 -4.65 -11.92 3.19
N ARG A 90 -4.94 -12.51 2.03
CA ARG A 90 -3.91 -12.86 1.04
C ARG A 90 -4.01 -11.93 -0.16
N VAL A 91 -2.93 -11.20 -0.44
CA VAL A 91 -2.83 -10.30 -1.58
C VAL A 91 -1.60 -10.67 -2.41
N GLN A 92 -1.75 -10.66 -3.73
CA GLN A 92 -0.69 -11.02 -4.67
C GLN A 92 -0.73 -10.12 -5.91
N SER A 93 0.44 -9.87 -6.51
CA SER A 93 0.57 -9.24 -7.83
C SER A 93 1.18 -10.24 -8.79
N SER A 94 0.46 -10.60 -9.86
CA SER A 94 0.97 -11.48 -10.93
C SER A 94 2.23 -10.91 -11.57
N ASP A 95 2.27 -9.59 -11.72
CA ASP A 95 3.33 -8.87 -12.43
C ASP A 95 4.49 -8.50 -11.50
N LYS A 96 4.49 -9.04 -10.26
CA LYS A 96 5.44 -8.71 -9.19
C LYS A 96 5.57 -7.20 -8.93
N SER A 97 4.51 -6.45 -9.21
CA SER A 97 4.46 -5.01 -8.93
C SER A 97 4.56 -4.79 -7.43
N LYS A 98 5.28 -3.75 -7.01
CA LYS A 98 5.25 -3.32 -5.61
C LYS A 98 3.90 -2.66 -5.34
N PHE A 99 3.20 -3.11 -4.30
CA PHE A 99 1.95 -2.53 -3.83
C PHE A 99 1.92 -2.50 -2.30
N LYS A 100 1.00 -1.71 -1.73
CA LYS A 100 0.79 -1.59 -0.29
C LYS A 100 -0.61 -2.10 0.05
N VAL A 101 -0.72 -2.81 1.17
CA VAL A 101 -1.99 -3.20 1.77
C VAL A 101 -2.11 -2.45 3.09
N ASN A 102 -3.29 -1.91 3.37
CA ASN A 102 -3.64 -1.28 4.64
C ASN A 102 -4.96 -1.91 5.11
N ILE A 103 -5.01 -2.39 6.35
CA ILE A 103 -6.15 -3.07 6.99
C ILE A 103 -6.55 -2.25 8.20
#